data_AF-A0A374BP04-F1
#
_entry.id   AF-A0A374BP04-F1
#
_cell.length_a   1.000
_cell.length_b   1.000
_cell.length_c   1.000
_cell.angle_alpha   90.00
_cell.angle_beta   90.00
_cell.angle_gamma   90.00
#
_symmetry.space_group_name_H-M   'P 1'
#
loop_
_entity.id
_entity.type
_entity.pdbx_description
1 polymer ?
#
loop_
_entity_poly.entity_id
_entity_poly.type
_entity_poly.pdbx_seq_one_letter_code
_entity_poly.pdbx_strand_id
1 'polypeptide(L)' 'MIKAYIRINDLNDIKTLHEAALSCKYDLVVQSGTKILNPKSLMGIFGLGTKKTVSLVAKYDDKRDFLEKFGDLIST' A
#
# COMPACT_ATOMS: atom_id res chain seq x y z
N MET A 1 -6.47 9.28 -10.19
CA MET A 1 -5.57 8.20 -9.74
C MET A 1 -4.50 8.81 -8.86
N ILE A 2 -4.24 8.21 -7.70
CA ILE A 2 -3.19 8.65 -6.76
C ILE A 2 -2.06 7.61 -6.76
N LYS A 3 -0.82 8.08 -6.77
CA LYS A 3 0.38 7.25 -6.65
C LYS A 3 1.27 7.80 -5.54
N ALA A 4 1.68 6.95 -4.62
CA ALA A 4 2.61 7.29 -3.55
C ALA A 4 3.66 6.18 -3.38
N TYR A 5 4.84 6.55 -2.89
CA TYR A 5 5.87 5.59 -2.49
C TYR A 5 5.74 5.34 -0.99
N ILE A 6 5.58 4.08 -0.62
CA ILE A 6 5.49 3.65 0.78
C ILE A 6 6.70 2.84 1.19
N ARG A 7 7.15 3.04 2.43
CA ARG A 7 8.27 2.33 3.04
C ARG A 7 7.72 1.16 3.86
N ILE A 8 8.15 -0.06 3.54
CA ILE A 8 7.88 -1.26 4.35
C ILE A 8 9.17 -1.59 5.09
N ASN A 9 9.25 -1.33 6.39
CA ASN A 9 10.41 -1.59 7.22
C ASN A 9 10.36 -2.97 7.87
N ASP A 10 9.18 -3.37 8.33
CA ASP A 10 8.96 -4.64 9.03
C ASP A 10 7.61 -5.29 8.68
N LEU A 11 7.26 -6.37 9.40
CA LEU A 11 6.03 -7.11 9.17
C LEU A 11 4.78 -6.38 9.69
N ASN A 12 4.92 -5.46 10.65
CA ASN A 12 3.79 -4.65 11.12
C ASN A 12 3.37 -3.66 10.04
N ASP A 13 4.31 -3.06 9.30
CA ASP A 13 3.98 -2.21 8.15
C ASP A 13 3.16 -2.96 7.08
N ILE A 14 3.43 -4.25 6.86
CA ILE A 14 2.64 -5.09 5.95
C ILE A 14 1.22 -5.27 6.47
N LYS A 15 1.04 -5.49 7.78
CA LYS A 15 -0.28 -5.60 8.41
C LYS A 15 -1.04 -4.28 8.33
N THR A 16 -0.39 -3.17 8.68
CA THR A 16 -0.97 -1.82 8.60
C THR A 16 -1.41 -1.50 7.16
N LEU A 17 -0.57 -1.80 6.17
CA LEU A 17 -0.93 -1.65 4.75
C LEU A 17 -2.16 -2.49 4.38
N HIS A 18 -2.21 -3.74 4.84
CA HIS A 18 -3.32 -4.64 4.57
C HIS A 18 -4.64 -4.13 5.17
N GLU A 19 -4.62 -3.77 6.46
CA GLU A 19 -5.79 -3.28 7.19
C GLU A 19 -6.32 -1.96 6.60
N ALA A 20 -5.42 -1.02 6.30
CA ALA A 20 -5.78 0.23 5.61
C ALA A 20 -6.38 -0.06 4.23
N ALA A 21 -5.81 -1.00 3.46
CA ALA A 21 -6.34 -1.40 2.16
C ALA A 21 -7.73 -2.06 2.25
N LEU A 22 -7.99 -2.88 3.27
CA LEU A 22 -9.31 -3.49 3.50
C LEU A 22 -10.40 -2.45 3.78
N SER A 23 -10.05 -1.34 4.43
CA SER A 23 -10.98 -0.23 4.69
C SER A 23 -11.37 0.56 3.43
N CYS A 24 -10.67 0.37 2.32
CA CYS A 24 -10.87 1.12 1.09
C CYS A 24 -11.93 0.47 0.19
N LYS A 25 -12.91 1.25 -0.27
CA LYS A 25 -13.92 0.80 -1.24
C LYS A 25 -13.42 0.80 -2.70
N TYR A 26 -12.29 1.44 -2.97
CA TYR A 26 -11.69 1.54 -4.30
C TYR A 26 -10.61 0.48 -4.54
N ASP A 27 -10.19 0.40 -5.80
CA ASP A 27 -9.09 -0.47 -6.22
C ASP A 27 -7.74 0.11 -5.82
N LEU A 28 -6.91 -0.76 -5.26
CA LEU A 28 -5.54 -0.48 -4.85
C LEU A 28 -4.61 -1.53 -5.46
N VAL A 29 -3.42 -1.11 -5.88
CA VAL A 29 -2.35 -2.03 -6.27
C VAL A 29 -1.02 -1.60 -5.68
N VAL A 30 -0.23 -2.58 -5.24
CA VAL A 30 1.19 -2.38 -4.90
C VAL A 30 2.03 -2.82 -6.08
N GLN A 31 2.91 -1.93 -6.54
CA GLN A 31 3.87 -2.18 -7.60
C GLN A 31 5.27 -2.29 -7.01
N SER A 32 5.95 -3.42 -7.24
CA SER A 32 7.31 -3.69 -6.79
C SER A 32 8.09 -4.41 -7.89
N GLY A 33 8.88 -3.65 -8.66
CA GLY A 33 9.53 -4.16 -9.86
C GLY A 33 8.49 -4.63 -10.88
N THR A 34 8.56 -5.91 -11.28
CA THR A 34 7.60 -6.54 -12.20
C THR A 34 6.32 -7.05 -11.53
N LYS A 35 6.26 -7.05 -10.19
CA LYS A 35 5.09 -7.55 -9.44
C LYS A 35 4.03 -6.47 -9.30
N ILE A 36 2.78 -6.84 -9.57
CA ILE A 36 1.59 -6.07 -9.26
C ILE A 36 0.76 -6.92 -8.29
N LEU A 37 0.52 -6.39 -7.09
CA LEU A 37 -0.10 -7.14 -5.99
C LEU A 37 -1.33 -6.40 -5.47
N ASN A 38 -2.33 -7.15 -5.03
CA ASN A 38 -3.50 -6.59 -4.37
C ASN A 38 -3.22 -6.46 -2.85
N PRO A 39 -3.15 -5.25 -2.28
CA PRO A 39 -2.91 -5.06 -0.84
C PRO A 39 -4.06 -5.54 0.05
N LYS A 40 -5.24 -5.80 -0.51
CA LYS A 40 -6.34 -6.48 0.20
C LYS A 40 -6.11 -7.99 0.35
N SER A 41 -5.08 -8.57 -0.26
CA SER A 41 -4.67 -9.96 -0.05
C SER A 41 -3.43 -10.01 0.82
N LEU A 42 -3.60 -10.32 2.11
CA LEU A 42 -2.48 -10.45 3.05
C LEU A 42 -1.42 -11.44 2.55
N MET A 43 -1.86 -12.61 2.06
CA MET A 43 -0.96 -13.62 1.48
C MET A 43 -0.21 -13.07 0.26
N GLY A 44 -0.90 -12.31 -0.61
CA GLY A 44 -0.30 -11.71 -1.79
C GLY A 44 0.78 -10.68 -1.47
N ILE A 45 0.57 -9.87 -0.42
CA ILE A 45 1.55 -8.85 0.00
C ILE A 45 2.60 -9.36 0.98
N PHE A 46 2.41 -10.51 1.62
CA PHE A 46 3.45 -11.10 2.48
C PHE A 46 4.74 -11.38 1.69
N GLY A 47 4.60 -11.77 0.42
CA GLY A 47 5.71 -11.98 -0.52
C GLY A 47 6.43 -10.70 -0.98
N LEU A 48 5.99 -9.50 -0.54
CA LEU A 48 6.78 -8.28 -0.72
C LEU A 48 8.07 -8.36 0.08
N GLY A 49 8.05 -8.91 1.29
CA GLY A 49 9.17 -8.80 2.23
C GLY A 49 9.37 -7.37 2.75
N THR A 50 10.40 -7.18 3.57
CA THR A 50 10.60 -5.94 4.35
C THR A 50 11.81 -5.12 3.85
N LYS A 51 12.08 -3.99 4.51
CA LYS A 51 13.16 -3.03 4.25
C LYS A 51 13.20 -2.45 2.83
N LYS A 52 12.05 -2.25 2.20
CA LYS A 52 11.96 -1.75 0.81
C LYS A 52 10.92 -0.65 0.65
N THR A 53 11.09 0.13 -0.41
CA THR A 53 10.12 1.14 -0.83
C THR A 53 9.38 0.61 -2.06
N VAL A 54 8.05 0.72 -2.04
CA VAL A 54 7.18 0.22 -3.13
C VAL A 54 6.15 1.28 -3.51
N SER A 55 5.60 1.17 -4.71
CA SER A 55 4.58 2.13 -5.18
C SER A 55 3.19 1.63 -4.83
N LEU A 56 2.44 2.40 -4.05
CA LEU A 56 1.01 2.19 -3.84
C LEU A 56 0.22 3.07 -4.81
N VAL A 57 -0.66 2.45 -5.59
CA VAL A 57 -1.51 3.14 -6.57
C VAL A 57 -2.98 2.93 -6.20
N ALA A 58 -3.70 4.03 -6.01
CA ALA A 58 -5.14 4.03 -5.82
C ALA A 58 -5.84 4.50 -7.09
N LYS A 59 -6.77 3.69 -7.62
CA LYS A 59 -7.68 4.09 -8.70
C LYS A 59 -8.85 4.88 -8.10
N TYR A 60 -8.51 6.01 -7.52
CA TYR A 60 -9.43 6.90 -6.82
C TYR A 60 -8.85 8.33 -6.85
N ASP A 61 -9.71 9.33 -6.64
CA ASP A 61 -9.34 10.75 -6.78
C ASP A 61 -9.42 11.53 -5.46
N ASP A 62 -10.00 10.98 -4.38
CA ASP A 62 -9.96 11.65 -3.08
C ASP A 62 -8.61 11.46 -2.39
N LYS A 63 -7.77 12.48 -2.51
CA LYS A 63 -6.44 12.52 -1.90
C LYS A 63 -6.49 12.57 -0.38
N ARG A 64 -7.55 13.10 0.23
CA ARG A 64 -7.63 13.24 1.71
C ARG A 64 -7.84 11.88 2.36
N ASP A 65 -8.84 11.12 1.90
CA ASP A 65 -9.07 9.73 2.38
C ASP A 65 -7.81 8.86 2.22
N PHE A 66 -7.11 9.02 1.10
CA PHE A 66 -5.85 8.30 0.86
C PHE A 66 -4.76 8.68 1.89
N LEU A 67 -4.56 9.98 2.12
CA LEU A 67 -3.54 10.45 3.07
C LEU A 67 -3.88 10.08 4.51
N GLU A 68 -5.16 10.14 4.90
CA GLU A 68 -5.62 9.72 6.23
C GLU A 68 -5.33 8.24 6.50
N LYS A 69 -5.46 7.38 5.47
CA LYS A 69 -5.28 5.93 5.62
C LYS A 69 -3.85 5.45 5.46
N PHE A 70 -3.07 6.09 4.61
CA PHE A 70 -1.74 5.60 4.22
C PHE A 70 -0.60 6.54 4.61
N GLY A 71 -0.89 7.71 5.19
CA GLY A 71 0.09 8.77 5.49
C GLY A 71 1.32 8.28 6.25
N ASP A 72 1.12 7.46 7.28
CA ASP A 72 2.21 6.94 8.12
C ASP A 72 3.18 6.02 7.38
N LEU A 73 2.75 5.42 6.27
CA LEU A 73 3.57 4.55 5.44
C LEU A 73 4.29 5.30 4.32
N ILE A 74 3.88 6.54 4.01
CA ILE A 74 4.44 7.30 2.89
C ILE A 74 5.87 7.69 3.23
N SER A 75 6.80 7.24 2.37
CA SER A 75 8.19 7.68 2.44
C SER A 75 8.24 9.11 1.92
N THR A 76 8.73 10.02 2.76
CA THR A 76 9.18 11.36 2.33
C THR A 76 10.56 11.28 1.69
#